data_AF-A0A7W7WT34-F1
#
_entry.id   AF-A0A7W7WT34-F1
#
_cell.length_a   1.000
_cell.length_b   1.000
_cell.length_c   1.000
_cell.angle_alpha   90.00
_cell.angle_beta   90.00
_cell.angle_gamma   90.00
#
_symmetry.space_group_name_H-M   'P 1'
#
loop_
_entity.id
_entity.type
_entity.pdbx_description
1 polymer ?
#
loop_
_entity_poly.entity_id
_entity_poly.type
_entity_poly.pdbx_seq_one_letter_code
_entity_poly.pdbx_strand_id
1 'polypeptide(L)'
;MRRFAPLAALVLMIALAVPATAAPSAGLEYRVFATREGLVGGTTANGHVITDRDHFVALPSRLGLSPKGTGTYSVKVCASNGRCEWAPVWDVGPWNTKDDYWNATRQTWTGLPQGKPEAQAAYQDKYNGGKDQFGRTVSNPAGIDLADGVFWDGLKLTDNAWVTVTFEWTGTAPVAYVRTEGGPLNVRSAPSVTASQVGLAANYAQLRLECQTTGQKITGAQGTSAIWYRIASGMFVSRTYLVDAPTVNAC
;
A
#
# COMPACT_ATOMS: atom_id res chain seq x y z
N MET A 1 -78.55 -23.01 3.59
CA MET A 1 -77.26 -23.46 4.16
C MET A 1 -76.15 -22.55 3.64
N ARG A 2 -75.73 -21.53 4.40
CA ARG A 2 -74.64 -20.62 3.99
C ARG A 2 -73.31 -21.27 4.38
N ARG A 3 -72.48 -21.60 3.38
CA ARG A 3 -71.15 -22.19 3.58
C ARG A 3 -70.16 -21.06 3.93
N PHE A 4 -69.57 -21.13 5.12
CA PHE A 4 -68.42 -20.32 5.49
C PHE A 4 -67.14 -20.93 4.90
N ALA A 5 -66.35 -20.14 4.18
CA ALA A 5 -65.01 -20.51 3.75
C ALA A 5 -63.99 -20.10 4.83
N PRO A 6 -62.96 -20.90 5.14
CA PRO A 6 -61.98 -20.56 6.16
C PRO A 6 -60.95 -19.56 5.61
N LEU A 7 -60.61 -18.53 6.40
CA LEU A 7 -59.44 -17.70 6.15
C LEU A 7 -58.18 -18.51 6.48
N ALA A 8 -57.30 -18.71 5.49
CA ALA A 8 -55.95 -19.18 5.73
C ALA A 8 -55.10 -18.00 6.24
N ALA A 9 -54.58 -18.10 7.46
CA ALA A 9 -53.63 -17.13 8.00
C ALA A 9 -52.25 -17.37 7.36
N LEU A 10 -51.79 -16.40 6.58
CA LEU A 10 -50.44 -16.41 5.99
C LEU A 10 -49.42 -16.02 7.07
N VAL A 11 -48.66 -16.99 7.56
CA VAL A 11 -47.52 -16.74 8.47
C VAL A 11 -46.34 -16.23 7.64
N LEU A 12 -46.02 -14.96 7.77
CA LEU A 12 -44.85 -14.34 7.12
C LEU A 12 -43.59 -14.73 7.91
N MET A 13 -42.80 -15.67 7.37
CA MET A 13 -41.46 -15.95 7.89
C MET A 13 -40.51 -14.83 7.47
N ILE A 14 -40.12 -13.97 8.41
CA ILE A 14 -39.07 -12.97 8.20
C ILE A 14 -37.73 -13.70 8.30
N ALA A 15 -37.10 -13.99 7.16
CA ALA A 15 -35.72 -14.43 7.13
C ALA A 15 -34.81 -13.27 7.58
N LEU A 16 -34.18 -13.40 8.74
CA LEU A 16 -33.12 -12.48 9.17
C LEU A 16 -31.93 -12.66 8.22
N ALA A 17 -31.67 -11.67 7.36
CA ALA A 17 -30.47 -11.64 6.56
C ALA A 17 -29.26 -11.45 7.50
N VAL A 18 -28.42 -12.48 7.60
CA VAL A 18 -27.12 -12.35 8.26
C VAL A 18 -26.27 -11.43 7.38
N PRO A 19 -25.72 -10.31 7.89
CA PRO A 19 -24.87 -9.45 7.07
C PRO A 19 -23.67 -10.26 6.60
N ALA A 20 -23.47 -10.31 5.28
CA ALA A 20 -22.28 -10.91 4.70
C ALA A 20 -21.05 -10.20 5.30
N THR A 21 -20.10 -10.98 5.80
CA THR A 21 -18.81 -10.45 6.24
C THR A 21 -18.15 -9.81 5.03
N ALA A 22 -17.79 -8.52 5.13
CA ALA A 22 -17.10 -7.84 4.05
C ALA A 22 -15.80 -8.58 3.71
N ALA A 23 -15.52 -8.75 2.42
CA ALA A 23 -14.28 -9.36 1.97
C ALA A 23 -13.07 -8.59 2.56
N PRO A 24 -11.98 -9.28 2.93
CA PRO A 24 -10.81 -8.61 3.48
C PRO A 24 -10.28 -7.54 2.50
N SER A 25 -10.08 -6.33 3.00
CA SER A 25 -9.61 -5.21 2.18
C SER A 25 -8.08 -5.15 2.13
N ALA A 26 -7.52 -4.76 0.99
CA ALA A 26 -6.10 -4.45 0.82
C ALA A 26 -5.68 -3.14 1.52
N GLY A 27 -6.64 -2.26 1.84
CA GLY A 27 -6.41 -0.98 2.49
C GLY A 27 -7.10 0.18 1.76
N LEU A 28 -7.08 1.34 2.38
CA LEU A 28 -7.48 2.61 1.76
C LEU A 28 -6.56 2.93 0.60
N GLU A 29 -7.12 3.51 -0.46
CA GLU A 29 -6.41 3.78 -1.70
C GLU A 29 -6.76 5.18 -2.21
N TYR A 30 -5.72 5.94 -2.60
CA TYR A 30 -5.87 7.31 -3.09
C TYR A 30 -4.91 7.60 -4.24
N ARG A 31 -5.34 8.46 -5.16
CA ARG A 31 -4.48 8.98 -6.23
C ARG A 31 -3.74 10.23 -5.74
N VAL A 32 -2.42 10.17 -5.71
CA VAL A 32 -1.55 11.25 -5.22
C VAL A 32 -0.43 11.55 -6.20
N PHE A 33 0.10 12.77 -6.16
CA PHE A 33 1.26 13.13 -6.95
C PHE A 33 2.53 12.67 -6.22
N ALA A 34 3.34 11.87 -6.90
CA ALA A 34 4.60 11.36 -6.39
C ALA A 34 5.78 12.14 -6.96
N THR A 35 6.71 12.49 -6.10
CA THR A 35 7.99 13.08 -6.45
C THR A 35 9.13 12.12 -6.14
N ARG A 36 10.24 12.24 -6.88
CA ARG A 36 11.49 11.57 -6.49
C ARG A 36 12.08 12.28 -5.27
N GLU A 37 12.45 11.52 -4.25
CA GLU A 37 13.08 12.03 -3.03
C GLU A 37 14.50 12.54 -3.29
N GLY A 38 15.35 11.70 -3.88
CA GLY A 38 16.68 12.10 -4.34
C GLY A 38 17.66 12.53 -3.25
N LEU A 39 17.51 12.01 -2.03
CA LEU A 39 18.30 12.37 -0.85
C LEU A 39 19.38 11.33 -0.48
N VAL A 40 19.99 10.65 -1.48
CA VAL A 40 21.09 9.69 -1.23
C VAL A 40 22.19 10.31 -0.35
N GLY A 41 22.62 9.57 0.67
CA GLY A 41 23.55 10.03 1.71
C GLY A 41 22.88 10.76 2.89
N GLY A 42 21.61 11.13 2.76
CA GLY A 42 20.77 11.66 3.83
C GLY A 42 20.41 10.58 4.88
N THR A 43 19.73 11.01 5.94
CA THR A 43 19.19 10.10 6.97
C THR A 43 17.68 10.29 7.05
N THR A 44 16.94 9.21 6.85
CA THR A 44 15.49 9.21 6.95
C THR A 44 15.02 9.47 8.39
N ALA A 45 13.76 9.85 8.56
CA ALA A 45 13.14 10.10 9.85
C ALA A 45 13.13 8.88 10.80
N ASN A 46 13.26 7.65 10.30
CA ASN A 46 13.43 6.45 11.13
C ASN A 46 14.90 6.08 11.40
N GLY A 47 15.86 6.87 10.91
CA GLY A 47 17.29 6.70 11.18
C GLY A 47 18.03 5.76 10.22
N HIS A 48 17.45 5.46 9.05
CA HIS A 48 18.15 4.78 7.95
C HIS A 48 19.02 5.77 7.18
N VAL A 49 20.23 5.37 6.79
CA VAL A 49 21.10 6.19 5.93
C VAL A 49 20.80 5.81 4.49
N ILE A 50 20.32 6.77 3.71
CA ILE A 50 19.82 6.54 2.36
C ILE A 50 20.99 6.14 1.46
N THR A 51 20.86 4.99 0.81
CA THR A 51 21.81 4.46 -0.16
C THR A 51 21.27 4.55 -1.58
N ASP A 52 22.14 4.38 -2.57
CA ASP A 52 21.73 4.42 -3.97
C ASP A 52 20.74 3.29 -4.27
N ARG A 53 19.73 3.58 -5.10
CA ARG A 53 18.65 2.65 -5.47
C ARG A 53 17.86 2.10 -4.27
N ASP A 54 17.78 2.83 -3.16
CA ASP A 54 16.97 2.43 -2.02
C ASP A 54 15.48 2.29 -2.34
N HIS A 55 14.82 1.37 -1.65
CA HIS A 55 13.42 1.03 -1.85
C HIS A 55 12.58 1.35 -0.60
N PHE A 56 12.24 2.63 -0.42
CA PHE A 56 11.32 3.12 0.61
C PHE A 56 10.53 4.33 0.08
N VAL A 57 9.58 4.81 0.88
CA VAL A 57 8.85 6.06 0.61
C VAL A 57 8.85 6.99 1.82
N ALA A 58 8.58 8.27 1.57
CA ALA A 58 8.23 9.25 2.59
C ALA A 58 6.74 9.58 2.53
N LEU A 59 6.09 9.66 3.70
CA LEU A 59 4.72 10.18 3.82
C LEU A 59 4.67 11.40 4.74
N PRO A 60 3.75 12.36 4.52
CA PRO A 60 3.81 13.65 5.18
C PRO A 60 3.26 13.64 6.61
N SER A 61 3.35 12.49 7.30
CA SER A 61 3.03 12.35 8.72
C SER A 61 3.81 11.22 9.40
N ARG A 62 4.25 11.48 10.63
CA ARG A 62 4.89 10.47 11.50
C ARG A 62 3.97 9.33 11.91
N LEU A 63 2.65 9.48 11.77
CA LEU A 63 1.69 8.42 12.12
C LEU A 63 1.77 7.21 11.19
N GLY A 64 2.38 7.35 10.02
CA GLY A 64 2.65 6.27 9.07
C GLY A 64 4.13 5.88 9.00
N LEU A 65 4.96 6.27 9.97
CA LEU A 65 6.40 6.02 9.93
C LEU A 65 6.75 4.65 10.52
N SER A 66 7.41 3.78 9.75
CA SER A 66 7.91 2.50 10.25
C SER A 66 9.15 2.68 11.14
N PRO A 67 9.23 1.98 12.29
CA PRO A 67 10.48 1.84 13.04
C PRO A 67 11.64 1.35 12.17
N LYS A 68 12.87 1.66 12.58
CA LYS A 68 14.07 1.22 11.85
C LYS A 68 14.10 -0.31 11.72
N GLY A 69 14.33 -0.80 10.51
CA GLY A 69 14.39 -2.23 10.22
C GLY A 69 13.02 -2.93 10.25
N THR A 70 11.93 -2.20 10.05
CA THR A 70 10.59 -2.75 9.87
C THR A 70 9.87 -2.11 8.68
N GLY A 71 8.73 -2.68 8.32
CA GLY A 71 7.80 -2.12 7.32
C GLY A 71 6.35 -2.22 7.79
N THR A 72 6.11 -2.11 9.10
CA THR A 72 4.76 -2.15 9.69
C THR A 72 3.80 -1.18 9.00
N TYR A 73 4.33 -0.02 8.62
CA TYR A 73 3.71 0.89 7.67
C TYR A 73 4.40 0.72 6.32
N SER A 74 3.69 0.10 5.39
CA SER A 74 4.08 0.01 3.99
C SER A 74 2.95 0.48 3.11
N VAL A 75 3.30 0.92 1.91
CA VAL A 75 2.35 1.26 0.86
C VAL A 75 2.58 0.39 -0.36
N LYS A 76 1.52 0.13 -1.11
CA LYS A 76 1.61 -0.28 -2.52
C LYS A 76 1.43 0.97 -3.37
N VAL A 77 2.43 1.29 -4.18
CA VAL A 77 2.40 2.37 -5.15
C VAL A 77 2.24 1.76 -6.53
N CYS A 78 1.26 2.20 -7.32
CA CYS A 78 1.04 1.76 -8.68
C CYS A 78 1.10 2.94 -9.65
N ALA A 79 1.90 2.79 -10.71
CA ALA A 79 2.03 3.75 -11.79
C ALA A 79 1.09 3.44 -12.96
N SER A 80 0.85 4.43 -13.82
CA SER A 80 -0.03 4.30 -14.99
C SER A 80 0.44 3.29 -16.03
N ASN A 81 1.72 2.91 -16.00
CA ASN A 81 2.29 1.84 -16.84
C ASN A 81 1.94 0.42 -16.34
N GLY A 82 1.11 0.30 -15.31
CA GLY A 82 0.66 -0.97 -14.74
C GLY A 82 1.65 -1.63 -13.78
N ARG A 83 2.81 -1.01 -13.53
CA ARG A 83 3.77 -1.49 -12.54
C ARG A 83 3.42 -1.01 -11.16
N CYS A 84 3.63 -1.87 -10.18
CA CYS A 84 3.48 -1.51 -8.77
C CYS A 84 4.73 -1.88 -7.97
N GLU A 85 4.95 -1.15 -6.89
CA GLU A 85 5.92 -1.51 -5.87
C GLU A 85 5.33 -1.40 -4.46
N TRP A 86 5.60 -2.39 -3.63
CA TRP A 86 5.36 -2.33 -2.19
C TRP A 86 6.62 -1.84 -1.49
N ALA A 87 6.52 -0.77 -0.71
CA ALA A 87 7.67 -0.15 -0.06
C ALA A 87 7.32 0.29 1.38
N PRO A 88 8.24 0.10 2.34
CA PRO A 88 8.05 0.60 3.68
C PRO A 88 8.17 2.13 3.72
N VAL A 89 7.46 2.74 4.66
CA VAL A 89 7.54 4.18 4.91
C VAL A 89 8.65 4.45 5.91
N TRP A 90 9.76 5.01 5.46
CA TRP A 90 10.96 5.23 6.30
C TRP A 90 11.26 6.70 6.56
N ASP A 91 10.70 7.61 5.78
CA ASP A 91 10.90 9.05 5.97
C ASP A 91 9.57 9.82 6.11
N VAL A 92 9.67 11.10 6.48
CA VAL A 92 8.56 12.00 6.72
C VAL A 92 8.68 13.24 5.83
N GLY A 93 7.67 13.42 5.00
CA GLY A 93 7.61 14.38 3.90
C GLY A 93 6.73 13.79 2.80
N PRO A 94 6.28 14.54 1.78
CA PRO A 94 6.73 15.88 1.38
C PRO A 94 5.97 17.04 2.06
N TRP A 95 6.61 18.21 2.14
CA TRP A 95 6.08 19.51 2.62
C TRP A 95 5.62 19.59 4.08
N ASN A 96 4.90 18.59 4.56
CA ASN A 96 4.31 18.52 5.88
C ASN A 96 4.85 17.31 6.66
N THR A 97 4.63 17.31 7.98
CA THR A 97 5.03 16.20 8.87
C THR A 97 3.90 15.75 9.80
N LYS A 98 2.70 16.32 9.64
CA LYS A 98 1.48 16.03 10.41
C LYS A 98 0.25 15.89 9.51
N ASP A 99 0.48 15.71 8.20
CA ASP A 99 -0.55 15.52 7.19
C ASP A 99 -0.78 14.02 6.93
N ASP A 100 -1.57 13.39 7.77
CA ASP A 100 -2.03 12.01 7.65
C ASP A 100 -3.28 11.93 6.76
N TYR A 101 -3.20 12.43 5.53
CA TYR A 101 -4.35 12.58 4.63
C TYR A 101 -5.14 11.29 4.37
N TRP A 102 -4.56 10.12 4.61
CA TRP A 102 -5.25 8.83 4.52
C TRP A 102 -6.25 8.59 5.66
N ASN A 103 -6.18 9.32 6.78
CA ASN A 103 -7.08 9.16 7.92
C ASN A 103 -8.35 10.00 7.73
N ALA A 104 -9.52 9.42 8.04
CA ALA A 104 -10.78 10.16 8.07
C ALA A 104 -10.77 11.25 9.15
N THR A 105 -10.21 10.94 10.32
CA THR A 105 -9.92 11.91 11.38
C THR A 105 -8.43 12.26 11.32
N ARG A 106 -8.11 13.33 10.59
CA ARG A 106 -6.73 13.78 10.39
C ARG A 106 -6.18 14.46 11.65
N GLN A 107 -4.87 14.35 11.86
CA GLN A 107 -4.11 15.07 12.89
C GLN A 107 -4.12 16.58 12.65
N THR A 108 -4.03 17.01 11.39
CA THR A 108 -4.12 18.41 10.97
C THR A 108 -4.94 18.54 9.67
N TRP A 109 -5.18 19.77 9.20
CA TRP A 109 -5.88 20.02 7.93
C TRP A 109 -7.28 19.39 7.85
N THR A 110 -8.02 19.40 8.97
CA THR A 110 -9.31 18.70 9.14
C THR A 110 -10.43 19.17 8.22
N GLY A 111 -10.27 20.32 7.57
CA GLY A 111 -11.21 20.83 6.56
C GLY A 111 -11.02 20.24 5.16
N LEU A 112 -9.95 19.47 4.92
CA LEU A 112 -9.70 18.83 3.62
C LEU A 112 -10.31 17.42 3.57
N PRO A 113 -10.88 17.00 2.42
CA PRO A 113 -11.36 15.64 2.23
C PRO A 113 -10.28 14.60 2.52
N GLN A 114 -10.70 13.44 3.06
CA GLN A 114 -9.82 12.28 3.18
C GLN A 114 -9.25 11.90 1.81
N GLY A 115 -7.97 11.54 1.77
CA GLY A 115 -7.25 11.21 0.56
C GLY A 115 -6.64 12.40 -0.16
N LYS A 116 -6.92 13.65 0.25
CA LYS A 116 -6.34 14.86 -0.34
C LYS A 116 -5.15 15.36 0.49
N PRO A 117 -3.89 15.21 0.00
CA PRO A 117 -2.72 15.82 0.64
C PRO A 117 -2.90 17.34 0.74
N GLU A 118 -2.40 17.92 1.82
CA GLU A 118 -2.46 19.36 2.00
C GLU A 118 -1.64 20.10 0.94
N ALA A 119 -0.44 19.61 0.61
CA ALA A 119 0.40 20.23 -0.42
C ALA A 119 -0.32 20.28 -1.79
N GLN A 120 -1.12 19.26 -2.12
CA GLN A 120 -1.96 19.30 -3.31
C GLN A 120 -2.99 20.44 -3.24
N ALA A 121 -3.70 20.58 -2.12
CA ALA A 121 -4.68 21.64 -1.92
C ALA A 121 -4.03 23.04 -1.91
N ALA A 122 -2.86 23.19 -1.30
CA ALA A 122 -2.09 24.43 -1.29
C ALA A 122 -1.66 24.84 -2.70
N TYR A 123 -1.12 23.88 -3.47
CA TYR A 123 -0.66 24.12 -4.84
C TYR A 123 -1.82 24.50 -5.78
N GLN A 124 -2.92 23.74 -5.76
CA GLN A 124 -4.02 23.85 -6.71
C GLN A 124 -5.05 24.92 -6.32
N ASP A 125 -5.40 24.99 -5.03
CA ASP A 125 -6.56 25.75 -4.56
C ASP A 125 -6.16 26.92 -3.64
N LYS A 126 -4.86 27.16 -3.45
CA LYS A 126 -4.33 28.15 -2.49
C LYS A 126 -4.80 27.91 -1.05
N TYR A 127 -5.11 26.65 -0.70
CA TYR A 127 -5.36 26.28 0.68
C TYR A 127 -4.18 26.70 1.57
N ASN A 128 -4.46 27.15 2.80
CA ASN A 128 -3.46 27.72 3.70
C ASN A 128 -2.61 28.84 3.04
N GLY A 129 -3.20 29.63 2.12
CA GLY A 129 -2.48 30.67 1.38
C GLY A 129 -1.45 30.12 0.37
N GLY A 130 -1.57 28.85 -0.01
CA GLY A 130 -0.59 28.14 -0.83
C GLY A 130 0.69 27.77 -0.08
N LYS A 131 0.60 27.62 1.24
CA LYS A 131 1.74 27.36 2.14
C LYS A 131 1.62 26.01 2.82
N ASP A 132 2.75 25.38 3.13
CA ASP A 132 2.80 24.19 3.98
C ASP A 132 2.72 24.55 5.48
N GLN A 133 2.79 23.55 6.36
CA GLN A 133 2.79 23.73 7.82
C GLN A 133 3.92 24.62 8.36
N PHE A 134 4.96 24.89 7.57
CA PHE A 134 6.11 25.72 7.95
C PHE A 134 6.05 27.13 7.32
N GLY A 135 4.98 27.46 6.59
CA GLY A 135 4.81 28.75 5.92
C GLY A 135 5.60 28.88 4.60
N ARG A 136 6.22 27.80 4.11
CA ARG A 136 6.92 27.79 2.82
C ARG A 136 5.90 27.73 1.69
N THR A 137 6.16 28.41 0.58
CA THR A 137 5.29 28.30 -0.60
C THR A 137 5.40 26.90 -1.19
N VAL A 138 4.28 26.19 -1.29
CA VAL A 138 4.22 24.87 -1.91
C VAL A 138 4.41 25.01 -3.42
N SER A 139 5.44 24.38 -3.97
CA SER A 139 5.80 24.50 -5.39
C SER A 139 5.37 23.31 -6.24
N ASN A 140 4.86 22.23 -5.63
CA ASN A 140 4.30 21.08 -6.33
C ASN A 140 3.22 20.39 -5.45
N PRO A 141 2.32 19.58 -6.02
CA PRO A 141 1.22 18.96 -5.26
C PRO A 141 1.61 17.63 -4.59
N ALA A 142 2.89 17.40 -4.28
CA ALA A 142 3.37 16.09 -3.84
C ALA A 142 2.67 15.62 -2.57
N GLY A 143 2.20 14.37 -2.58
CA GLY A 143 1.63 13.68 -1.42
C GLY A 143 2.50 12.53 -0.90
N ILE A 144 3.52 12.15 -1.65
CA ILE A 144 4.44 11.05 -1.35
C ILE A 144 5.78 11.33 -2.05
N ASP A 145 6.89 11.08 -1.36
CA ASP A 145 8.22 11.02 -2.00
C ASP A 145 8.65 9.56 -2.16
N LEU A 146 9.25 9.25 -3.30
CA LEU A 146 9.72 7.92 -3.65
C LEU A 146 11.25 7.91 -3.66
N ALA A 147 11.84 6.97 -2.92
CA ALA A 147 13.26 6.70 -3.02
C ALA A 147 13.64 6.20 -4.42
N ASP A 148 14.92 6.30 -4.75
CA ASP A 148 15.45 6.09 -6.09
C ASP A 148 15.12 4.72 -6.69
N GLY A 149 15.14 3.66 -5.87
CA GLY A 149 14.76 2.31 -6.27
C GLY A 149 13.26 2.19 -6.55
N VAL A 150 12.41 2.78 -5.72
CA VAL A 150 10.95 2.77 -5.99
C VAL A 150 10.63 3.50 -7.29
N PHE A 151 11.24 4.68 -7.47
CA PHE A 151 11.00 5.54 -8.63
C PHE A 151 11.50 4.90 -9.93
N TRP A 152 12.77 4.50 -10.00
CA TRP A 152 13.39 4.03 -11.22
C TRP A 152 13.33 2.51 -11.44
N ASP A 153 13.33 1.69 -10.38
CA ASP A 153 13.34 0.23 -10.51
C ASP A 153 11.95 -0.39 -10.46
N GLY A 154 11.17 -0.06 -9.43
CA GLY A 154 9.84 -0.60 -9.25
C GLY A 154 8.88 -0.09 -10.29
N LEU A 155 8.67 1.22 -10.27
CA LEU A 155 7.66 1.89 -11.05
C LEU A 155 8.12 2.24 -12.46
N LYS A 156 9.43 2.23 -12.73
CA LYS A 156 10.01 2.63 -14.02
C LYS A 156 9.54 4.03 -14.46
N LEU A 157 9.48 4.97 -13.52
CA LEU A 157 9.16 6.36 -13.79
C LEU A 157 10.36 7.08 -14.40
N THR A 158 10.08 8.03 -15.29
CA THR A 158 11.08 8.93 -15.89
C THR A 158 10.92 10.37 -15.42
N ASP A 159 9.80 10.70 -14.80
CA ASP A 159 9.48 12.00 -14.20
C ASP A 159 8.45 11.79 -13.07
N ASN A 160 8.23 12.82 -12.27
CA ASN A 160 7.19 12.88 -11.26
C ASN A 160 5.82 12.58 -11.89
N ALA A 161 4.99 11.84 -11.17
CA ALA A 161 3.78 11.29 -11.75
C ALA A 161 2.64 11.20 -10.73
N TRP A 162 1.41 11.24 -11.24
CA TRP A 162 0.27 10.76 -10.46
C TRP A 162 0.34 9.24 -10.36
N VAL A 163 0.31 8.75 -9.13
CA VAL A 163 0.30 7.33 -8.78
C VAL A 163 -0.93 7.01 -7.94
N THR A 164 -1.28 5.73 -7.88
CA THR A 164 -2.25 5.22 -6.94
C THR A 164 -1.51 4.61 -5.75
N VAL A 165 -1.85 5.02 -4.54
CA VAL A 165 -1.21 4.56 -3.29
C VAL A 165 -2.24 3.85 -2.43
N THR A 166 -1.99 2.58 -2.15
CA THR A 166 -2.73 1.81 -1.14
C THR A 166 -1.95 1.80 0.18
N PHE A 167 -2.61 2.14 1.28
CA PHE A 167 -2.03 2.20 2.62
C PHE A 167 -2.22 0.84 3.30
N GLU A 168 -1.26 -0.07 3.13
CA GLU A 168 -1.43 -1.51 3.44
C GLU A 168 -1.88 -1.75 4.87
N TRP A 169 -1.38 -0.98 5.86
CA TRP A 169 -1.74 -1.15 7.27
C TRP A 169 -3.21 -0.86 7.59
N THR A 170 -3.91 -0.14 6.72
CA THR A 170 -5.35 0.15 6.88
C THR A 170 -6.24 -0.99 6.37
N GLY A 171 -5.65 -1.99 5.70
CA GLY A 171 -6.34 -3.19 5.25
C GLY A 171 -6.62 -4.19 6.37
N THR A 172 -7.43 -5.20 6.06
CA THR A 172 -7.81 -6.28 6.98
C THR A 172 -7.40 -7.66 6.49
N ALA A 173 -6.88 -7.79 5.26
CA ALA A 173 -6.39 -9.06 4.75
C ALA A 173 -5.16 -9.57 5.55
N PRO A 174 -4.92 -10.88 5.63
CA PRO A 174 -3.72 -11.42 6.28
C PRO A 174 -2.44 -10.78 5.71
N VAL A 175 -1.43 -10.59 6.56
CA VAL A 175 -0.17 -9.94 6.16
C VAL A 175 1.01 -10.89 6.23
N ALA A 176 2.01 -10.62 5.41
CA ALA A 176 3.37 -11.12 5.59
C ALA A 176 4.36 -9.97 5.36
N TYR A 177 5.63 -10.19 5.73
CA TYR A 177 6.69 -9.21 5.49
C TYR A 177 7.75 -9.79 4.58
N VAL A 178 8.23 -8.98 3.64
CA VAL A 178 9.34 -9.35 2.76
C VAL A 178 10.62 -9.45 3.58
N ARG A 179 11.36 -10.55 3.39
CA ARG A 179 12.69 -10.76 3.93
C ARG A 179 13.60 -11.40 2.88
N THR A 180 14.48 -10.58 2.32
CA THR A 180 15.50 -10.97 1.33
C THR A 180 16.91 -10.78 1.92
N GLU A 181 17.93 -11.04 1.11
CA GLU A 181 19.34 -10.80 1.44
C GLU A 181 19.77 -9.32 1.28
N GLY A 182 18.83 -8.41 0.98
CA GLY A 182 19.08 -6.97 0.96
C GLY A 182 18.29 -6.21 -0.10
N GLY A 183 18.14 -6.78 -1.30
CA GLY A 183 17.41 -6.15 -2.43
C GLY A 183 15.89 -6.40 -2.42
N PRO A 184 15.14 -5.73 -3.30
CA PRO A 184 13.70 -5.97 -3.44
C PRO A 184 13.39 -7.37 -3.99
N LEU A 185 12.25 -7.91 -3.61
CA LEU A 185 11.67 -9.13 -4.15
C LEU A 185 10.96 -8.85 -5.48
N ASN A 186 11.17 -9.72 -6.47
CA ASN A 186 10.45 -9.66 -7.73
C ASN A 186 8.97 -10.05 -7.55
N VAL A 187 8.07 -9.18 -8.01
CA VAL A 187 6.64 -9.50 -8.14
C VAL A 187 6.38 -10.01 -9.56
N ARG A 188 5.79 -11.20 -9.67
CA ARG A 188 5.66 -11.97 -10.91
C ARG A 188 4.21 -12.03 -11.39
N SER A 189 4.01 -12.11 -12.70
CA SER A 189 2.67 -12.22 -13.30
C SER A 189 2.01 -13.59 -13.12
N ALA A 190 2.77 -14.60 -12.71
CA ALA A 190 2.35 -15.97 -12.46
C ALA A 190 3.29 -16.61 -11.41
N PRO A 191 2.94 -17.74 -10.78
CA PRO A 191 3.74 -18.35 -9.71
C PRO A 191 4.97 -19.11 -10.25
N SER A 192 5.86 -18.39 -10.93
CA SER A 192 7.10 -18.88 -11.54
C SER A 192 8.13 -17.76 -11.62
N VAL A 193 9.42 -18.08 -11.46
CA VAL A 193 10.51 -17.09 -11.63
C VAL A 193 10.75 -16.74 -13.09
N THR A 194 10.27 -17.55 -14.03
CA THR A 194 10.31 -17.26 -15.48
C THR A 194 9.16 -16.38 -15.95
N ALA A 195 8.16 -16.16 -15.11
CA ALA A 195 7.07 -15.24 -15.42
C ALA A 195 7.56 -13.79 -15.44
N SER A 196 6.88 -12.96 -16.24
CA SER A 196 7.19 -11.53 -16.36
C SER A 196 7.21 -10.86 -15.00
N GLN A 197 8.21 -10.00 -14.77
CA GLN A 197 8.28 -9.18 -13.57
C GLN A 197 7.36 -7.97 -13.75
N VAL A 198 6.28 -7.91 -12.99
CA VAL A 198 5.24 -6.87 -13.05
C VAL A 198 5.40 -5.79 -11.98
N GLY A 199 6.31 -6.00 -11.03
CA GLY A 199 6.56 -5.07 -9.94
C GLY A 199 7.72 -5.49 -9.06
N LEU A 200 7.87 -4.80 -7.94
CA LEU A 200 8.83 -5.11 -6.89
C LEU A 200 8.15 -5.06 -5.52
N ALA A 201 8.75 -5.69 -4.53
CA ALA A 201 8.39 -5.51 -3.14
C ALA A 201 9.67 -5.34 -2.34
N ALA A 202 9.88 -4.17 -1.77
CA ALA A 202 11.07 -3.82 -1.02
C ALA A 202 11.28 -4.79 0.15
N ASN A 203 12.54 -4.98 0.55
CA ASN A 203 12.83 -5.68 1.79
C ASN A 203 12.10 -4.98 2.96
N TYR A 204 11.63 -5.74 3.95
CA TYR A 204 10.77 -5.29 5.05
C TYR A 204 9.33 -4.92 4.69
N ALA A 205 8.97 -4.75 3.41
CA ALA A 205 7.62 -4.32 3.03
C ALA A 205 6.56 -5.28 3.56
N GLN A 206 5.48 -4.73 4.10
CA GLN A 206 4.26 -5.44 4.44
C GLN A 206 3.46 -5.72 3.16
N LEU A 207 3.06 -6.97 2.99
CA LEU A 207 2.21 -7.43 1.89
C LEU A 207 0.89 -7.94 2.45
N ARG A 208 -0.23 -7.49 1.89
CA ARG A 208 -1.52 -8.14 2.08
C ARG A 208 -1.62 -9.36 1.16
N LEU A 209 -2.08 -10.48 1.71
CA LEU A 209 -2.18 -11.77 1.02
C LEU A 209 -3.63 -12.03 0.63
N GLU A 210 -3.91 -12.18 -0.67
CA GLU A 210 -5.25 -12.53 -1.17
C GLU A 210 -5.51 -14.03 -1.05
N CYS A 211 -4.57 -14.84 -1.53
CA CYS A 211 -4.63 -16.29 -1.52
C CYS A 211 -3.24 -16.90 -1.77
N GLN A 212 -3.12 -18.21 -1.63
CA GLN A 212 -1.90 -18.96 -1.95
C GLN A 212 -2.16 -19.97 -3.06
N THR A 213 -1.13 -20.29 -3.84
CA THR A 213 -1.18 -21.31 -4.89
C THR A 213 0.13 -22.06 -4.98
N THR A 214 0.13 -23.20 -5.66
CA THR A 214 1.35 -23.96 -5.95
C THR A 214 1.92 -23.51 -7.30
N GLY A 215 3.23 -23.31 -7.35
CA GLY A 215 3.95 -22.93 -8.56
C GLY A 215 5.34 -23.56 -8.63
N GLN A 216 6.27 -22.86 -9.26
CA GLN A 216 7.66 -23.32 -9.35
C GLN A 216 8.27 -23.47 -7.95
N LYS A 217 8.86 -24.64 -7.66
CA LYS A 217 9.64 -24.86 -6.43
C LYS A 217 10.96 -24.12 -6.53
N ILE A 218 11.19 -23.17 -5.62
CA ILE A 218 12.43 -22.39 -5.57
C ILE A 218 13.00 -22.35 -4.15
N THR A 219 14.24 -21.88 -4.03
CA THR A 219 14.91 -21.61 -2.76
C THR A 219 15.14 -20.11 -2.66
N GLY A 220 14.85 -19.56 -1.49
CA GLY A 220 15.07 -18.17 -1.12
C GLY A 220 15.53 -18.05 0.33
N ALA A 221 15.60 -16.82 0.84
CA ALA A 221 16.13 -16.53 2.17
C ALA A 221 15.35 -17.21 3.32
N GLN A 222 14.11 -17.62 3.10
CA GLN A 222 13.22 -18.31 4.05
C GLN A 222 13.08 -19.81 3.77
N GLY A 223 14.01 -20.39 3.00
CA GLY A 223 14.07 -21.82 2.68
C GLY A 223 13.54 -22.16 1.28
N THR A 224 13.11 -23.41 1.11
CA THR A 224 12.68 -23.96 -0.19
C THR A 224 11.19 -24.28 -0.17
N SER A 225 10.42 -23.79 -1.15
CA SER A 225 8.97 -24.03 -1.23
C SER A 225 8.45 -23.90 -2.66
N ALA A 226 7.35 -24.57 -2.95
CA ALA A 226 6.54 -24.40 -4.15
C ALA A 226 5.32 -23.50 -3.91
N ILE A 227 5.16 -22.93 -2.71
CA ILE A 227 4.06 -22.04 -2.37
C ILE A 227 4.36 -20.62 -2.85
N TRP A 228 3.37 -20.03 -3.51
CA TRP A 228 3.35 -18.65 -3.96
C TRP A 228 2.09 -17.96 -3.43
N TYR A 229 2.23 -16.69 -3.07
CA TYR A 229 1.11 -15.86 -2.64
C TYR A 229 0.71 -14.91 -3.75
N ARG A 230 -0.60 -14.77 -3.99
CA ARG A 230 -1.17 -13.65 -4.74
C ARG A 230 -1.34 -12.47 -3.78
N ILE A 231 -0.74 -11.34 -4.12
CA ILE A 231 -0.71 -10.12 -3.29
C ILE A 231 -1.49 -8.96 -3.90
N ALA A 232 -1.85 -9.08 -5.17
CA ALA A 232 -2.81 -8.27 -5.89
C ALA A 232 -3.25 -9.04 -7.15
N SER A 233 -4.20 -8.50 -7.89
CA SER A 233 -4.64 -9.14 -9.14
C SER A 233 -3.49 -9.34 -10.13
N GLY A 234 -3.21 -10.61 -10.45
CA GLY A 234 -2.13 -10.99 -11.36
C GLY A 234 -0.71 -10.77 -10.81
N MET A 235 -0.55 -10.60 -9.50
CA MET A 235 0.73 -10.28 -8.86
C MET A 235 1.07 -11.31 -7.79
N PHE A 236 2.16 -12.04 -8.01
CA PHE A 236 2.57 -13.17 -7.21
C PHE A 236 3.98 -13.01 -6.65
N VAL A 237 4.19 -13.48 -5.42
CA VAL A 237 5.50 -13.57 -4.75
C VAL A 237 5.69 -14.95 -4.14
N SER A 238 6.93 -15.44 -4.07
CA SER A 238 7.21 -16.74 -3.47
C SER A 238 7.21 -16.66 -1.95
N ARG A 239 6.65 -17.68 -1.28
CA ARG A 239 6.73 -17.83 0.18
C ARG A 239 8.18 -17.86 0.70
N THR A 240 9.12 -18.26 -0.14
CA THR A 240 10.55 -18.39 0.22
C THR A 240 11.25 -17.07 0.53
N TYR A 241 10.57 -15.94 0.40
CA TYR A 241 11.08 -14.61 0.76
C TYR A 241 10.16 -13.87 1.74
N LEU A 242 9.22 -14.57 2.40
CA LEU A 242 8.28 -13.97 3.33
C LEU A 242 8.44 -14.53 4.74
N VAL A 243 8.44 -13.65 5.74
CA VAL A 243 8.34 -14.00 7.16
C VAL A 243 6.93 -13.73 7.68
N ASP A 244 6.58 -14.41 8.77
CA ASP A 244 5.29 -14.32 9.46
C ASP A 244 4.06 -14.60 8.57
N ALA A 245 4.28 -15.21 7.40
CA ALA A 245 3.21 -15.47 6.44
C ALA A 245 2.24 -16.53 6.99
N PRO A 246 0.97 -16.18 7.25
CA PRO A 246 -0.03 -17.10 7.77
C PRO A 246 -0.50 -18.08 6.69
N THR A 247 -1.26 -19.08 7.11
CA THR A 247 -2.07 -19.88 6.20
C THR A 247 -3.22 -19.02 5.69
N VAL A 248 -3.39 -18.99 4.36
CA VAL A 248 -4.50 -18.30 3.68
C VAL A 248 -5.21 -19.29 2.74
N ASN A 249 -6.38 -18.92 2.25
CA ASN A 249 -7.14 -19.77 1.32
C ASN A 249 -6.38 -20.00 0.01
N ALA A 250 -6.67 -21.12 -0.66
CA ALA A 250 -6.14 -21.37 -1.99
C ALA A 250 -6.74 -20.39 -3.02
N CYS A 251 -5.93 -20.01 -4.01
CA CYS A 251 -6.42 -19.55 -5.30
C CYS A 251 -6.89 -20.78 -6.11
#